data_AF-A0A327LNV3-F1
#
_entry.id   AF-A0A327LNV3-F1
#
_cell.length_a   1.000
_cell.length_b   1.000
_cell.length_c   1.000
_cell.angle_alpha   90.00
_cell.angle_beta   90.00
_cell.angle_gamma   90.00
#
_symmetry.space_group_name_H-M   'P 1'
#
loop_
_entity.id
_entity.type
_entity.pdbx_description
1 polymer ?
#
loop_
_entity_poly.entity_id
_entity_poly.type
_entity_poly.pdbx_seq_one_letter_code
_entity_poly.pdbx_strand_id
1 'polypeptide(L)'
;MGRLAVYGSGAARLHEEIIPITAIWSESDRERRHLRALGESGEERTLNQLEDALRDARSAPASAVTRVKELYAKDIADLTPAFEKIAAERLSTVKTQLVKRGEEEARSLESLLDQQRKRIAKAATDFNPNQLTLDLVPDERREREADRRHWESRLSRLEQELLDEPQRLRESYEVRAHRLEPVGLVYLWPVSG
;
A
#
# COMPACT_ATOMS: atom_id res chain seq x y z
N MET A 1 15.57 10.83 7.22
CA MET A 1 14.49 9.86 6.94
C MET A 1 13.26 10.60 6.46
N GLY A 2 12.67 10.14 5.38
CA GLY A 2 11.41 10.68 4.86
C GLY A 2 10.36 9.59 4.73
N ARG A 3 9.08 9.97 4.71
CA ARG A 3 7.95 9.10 4.48
C ARG A 3 7.37 9.38 3.10
N LEU A 4 7.13 8.31 2.35
CA LEU A 4 6.28 8.32 1.16
C LEU A 4 4.94 7.68 1.53
N ALA A 5 3.86 8.45 1.40
CA ALA A 5 2.49 7.95 1.54
C ALA A 5 1.77 8.07 0.20
N VAL A 6 1.09 7.00 -0.22
CA VAL A 6 0.40 6.90 -1.51
C VAL A 6 -1.09 6.63 -1.26
N TYR A 7 -1.93 7.41 -1.96
CA TYR A 7 -3.38 7.42 -1.76
C TYR A 7 -4.14 7.14 -3.04
N GLY A 8 -5.22 6.38 -2.90
CA GLY A 8 -6.17 6.02 -3.96
C GLY A 8 -7.47 6.81 -3.89
N SER A 9 -8.51 6.26 -4.49
CA SER A 9 -9.85 6.84 -4.46
C SER A 9 -10.38 6.95 -3.02
N GLY A 10 -11.14 8.01 -2.74
CA GLY A 10 -11.68 8.28 -1.39
C GLY A 10 -10.62 8.50 -0.30
N ALA A 11 -9.39 8.88 -0.67
CA ALA A 11 -8.25 9.00 0.24
C ALA A 11 -7.84 7.68 0.92
N ALA A 12 -8.19 6.54 0.33
CA ALA A 12 -7.71 5.24 0.78
C ALA A 12 -6.18 5.18 0.75
N ARG A 13 -5.55 4.74 1.84
CA ARG A 13 -4.09 4.58 1.89
C ARG A 13 -3.71 3.28 1.19
N LEU A 14 -3.02 3.39 0.05
CA LEU A 14 -2.61 2.25 -0.76
C LEU A 14 -1.23 1.72 -0.38
N HIS A 15 -0.32 2.63 -0.01
CA HIS A 15 1.05 2.29 0.36
C HIS A 15 1.65 3.36 1.27
N GLU A 16 2.50 2.95 2.19
CA GLU A 16 3.30 3.85 3.02
C GLU A 16 4.65 3.19 3.29
N GLU A 17 5.73 3.96 3.09
CA GLU A 17 7.09 3.50 3.38
C GLU A 17 7.94 4.62 3.97
N ILE A 18 8.95 4.23 4.75
CA ILE A 18 10.00 5.11 5.21
C ILE A 18 11.21 4.92 4.29
N ILE A 19 11.66 6.02 3.71
CA ILE A 19 12.83 6.09 2.85
C ILE A 19 13.98 6.67 3.71
N PRO A 20 14.94 5.83 4.10
CA PRO A 20 16.18 6.31 4.68
C PRO A 20 17.01 7.02 3.61
N ILE A 21 17.82 7.99 4.06
CA ILE A 21 18.87 8.63 3.27
C ILE A 21 20.00 8.86 4.23
N THR A 22 21.18 8.42 3.84
CA THR A 22 22.37 8.49 4.67
C THR A 22 23.42 9.33 3.96
N ALA A 23 24.25 10.01 4.74
CA ALA A 23 25.34 10.82 4.24
C ALA A 23 26.48 10.80 5.26
N ILE A 24 27.71 10.94 4.78
CA ILE A 24 28.85 11.18 5.68
C ILE A 24 28.72 12.61 6.19
N TRP A 25 28.74 12.76 7.52
CA TRP A 25 28.62 14.05 8.18
C TRP A 25 29.88 14.35 8.98
N SER A 26 30.42 15.56 8.83
CA SER A 26 31.50 16.09 9.64
C SER A 26 31.31 17.58 9.82
N GLU A 27 31.34 18.07 11.07
CA GLU A 27 31.16 19.47 11.43
C GLU A 27 32.11 20.39 10.64
N SER A 28 33.39 20.02 10.56
CA SER A 28 34.44 20.81 9.88
C SER A 28 34.18 21.03 8.39
N ASP A 29 33.46 20.09 7.76
CA ASP A 29 33.19 20.13 6.33
C ASP A 29 31.91 20.91 6.01
N ARG A 30 31.01 21.13 6.97
CA ARG A 30 29.68 21.71 6.71
C ARG A 30 29.72 23.16 6.23
N GLU A 31 30.74 23.93 6.60
CA GLU A 31 30.93 25.28 6.04
C GLU A 31 31.28 25.24 4.54
N ARG A 32 32.00 24.20 4.10
CA ARG A 32 32.62 24.14 2.77
C ARG A 32 31.96 23.16 1.81
N ARG A 33 31.21 22.17 2.31
CA ARG A 33 30.67 21.05 1.53
C ARG A 33 29.21 20.78 1.87
N HIS A 34 28.44 20.50 0.82
CA HIS A 34 27.07 20.00 0.91
C HIS A 34 27.06 18.51 1.24
N LEU A 35 26.04 18.05 1.98
CA LEU A 35 25.82 16.62 2.18
C LEU A 35 25.47 15.97 0.85
N ARG A 36 25.99 14.76 0.65
CA ARG A 36 25.66 13.94 -0.51
C ARG A 36 25.14 12.61 -0.01
N ALA A 37 23.99 12.21 -0.52
CA ALA A 37 23.42 10.91 -0.24
C ALA A 37 24.40 9.81 -0.65
N LEU A 38 24.58 8.84 0.24
CA LEU A 38 25.25 7.60 -0.07
C LEU A 38 24.34 6.74 -0.97
N GLY A 39 24.95 5.89 -1.78
CA GLY A 39 24.20 4.86 -2.50
C GLY A 39 23.75 3.73 -1.56
N GLU A 40 22.98 2.79 -2.11
CA GLU A 40 22.34 1.68 -1.37
C GLU A 40 23.29 0.93 -0.42
N SER A 41 24.50 0.58 -0.86
CA SER A 41 25.48 -0.11 0.02
C SER A 41 25.97 0.77 1.19
N GLY A 42 26.09 2.08 0.99
CA GLY A 42 26.46 3.00 2.06
C GLY A 42 25.30 3.25 3.03
N GLU A 43 24.07 3.25 2.53
CA GLU A 43 22.85 3.27 3.33
C GLU A 43 22.75 2.05 4.24
N GLU A 44 22.84 0.84 3.71
CA GLU A 44 22.78 -0.40 4.47
C GLU A 44 23.81 -0.42 5.62
N ARG A 45 25.07 -0.07 5.33
CA ARG A 45 26.12 0.01 6.36
C ARG A 45 25.82 1.03 7.44
N THR A 46 25.28 2.19 7.06
CA THR A 46 24.97 3.26 8.02
C THR A 46 23.77 2.88 8.90
N LEU A 47 22.77 2.17 8.34
CA LEU A 47 21.64 1.66 9.10
C LEU A 47 22.07 0.58 10.09
N ASN A 48 22.98 -0.31 9.71
CA ASN A 48 23.57 -1.29 10.64
C ASN A 48 24.33 -0.59 11.78
N GLN A 49 25.14 0.43 11.47
CA GLN A 49 25.82 1.24 12.49
C GLN A 49 24.82 1.95 13.42
N LEU A 50 23.70 2.44 12.88
CA LEU A 50 22.64 3.03 13.69
C LEU A 50 21.99 1.99 14.61
N GLU A 51 21.67 0.81 14.10
CA GLU A 51 21.11 -0.27 14.92
C GLU A 51 22.06 -0.64 16.07
N ASP A 52 23.35 -0.81 15.77
CA ASP A 52 24.38 -1.10 16.78
C ASP A 52 24.47 0.02 17.83
N ALA A 53 24.49 1.29 17.39
CA ALA A 53 24.56 2.45 18.28
C ALA A 53 23.32 2.58 19.18
N LEU A 54 22.14 2.15 18.70
CA LEU A 54 20.91 2.18 19.49
C LEU A 54 20.91 1.17 20.64
N ARG A 55 21.71 0.10 20.58
CA ARG A 55 21.81 -0.91 21.65
C ARG A 55 22.40 -0.35 22.94
N ASP A 56 23.39 0.53 22.81
CA ASP A 56 24.08 1.19 23.93
C ASP A 56 23.75 2.69 23.99
N ALA A 57 22.56 3.08 23.52
CA ALA A 57 22.17 4.47 23.37
C ALA A 57 22.29 5.26 24.69
N ARG A 58 22.99 6.39 24.63
CA ARG A 58 23.10 7.36 25.73
C ARG A 58 22.50 8.69 25.32
N SER A 59 22.13 9.50 26.30
CA SER A 59 21.74 10.87 26.01
C SER A 59 22.89 11.61 25.32
N ALA A 60 22.59 12.27 24.20
CA ALA A 60 23.57 13.05 23.47
C ALA A 60 24.11 14.20 24.36
N PRO A 61 25.42 14.51 24.29
CA PRO A 61 25.98 15.67 24.97
C PRO A 61 25.29 16.97 24.53
N ALA A 62 25.02 17.87 25.46
CA ALA A 62 24.34 19.14 25.16
C ALA A 62 25.09 19.98 24.11
N SER A 63 26.42 19.93 24.11
CA SER A 63 27.27 20.59 23.09
C SER A 63 27.01 20.07 21.68
N ALA A 64 26.91 18.75 21.50
CA ALA A 64 26.62 18.13 20.21
C ALA A 64 25.22 18.52 19.71
N VAL A 65 24.22 18.51 20.61
CA VAL A 65 22.86 18.92 20.28
C VAL A 65 22.80 20.38 19.81
N THR A 66 23.47 21.30 20.49
CA THR A 66 23.51 22.72 20.11
C THR A 66 24.15 22.92 18.73
N ARG A 67 25.29 22.27 18.47
CA ARG A 67 25.98 22.35 17.17
C ARG A 67 25.11 21.85 16.02
N VAL A 68 24.47 20.70 16.20
CA VAL A 68 23.58 20.11 15.18
C VAL A 68 22.36 20.98 14.93
N LYS A 69 21.80 21.62 15.97
CA LYS A 69 20.65 22.52 15.84
C LYS A 69 20.91 23.75 14.99
N GLU A 70 22.16 24.17 14.81
CA GLU A 70 22.49 25.28 13.91
C GLU A 70 22.54 24.85 12.44
N LEU A 71 22.83 23.57 12.19
CA LEU A 71 23.07 23.02 10.86
C LEU A 71 21.89 22.23 10.29
N TYR A 72 20.93 21.80 11.12
CA TYR A 72 19.85 20.89 10.70
C TYR A 72 19.07 21.37 9.47
N ALA A 73 18.74 22.66 9.38
CA ALA A 73 17.96 23.20 8.26
C ALA A 73 18.75 23.11 6.94
N LYS A 74 20.07 23.34 7.00
CA LYS A 74 20.98 23.19 5.87
C LYS A 74 21.16 21.72 5.49
N ASP A 75 21.29 20.84 6.49
CA ASP A 75 21.43 19.40 6.28
C ASP A 75 20.19 18.81 5.59
N ILE A 76 18.99 19.22 6.01
CA ILE A 76 17.73 18.85 5.34
C ILE A 76 17.73 19.38 3.91
N ALA A 77 18.03 20.65 3.70
CA ALA A 77 18.04 21.25 2.37
C ALA A 77 19.00 20.55 1.39
N ASP A 78 20.17 20.12 1.87
CA ASP A 78 21.15 19.38 1.05
C ASP A 78 20.65 17.98 0.66
N LEU A 79 19.88 17.31 1.52
CA LEU A 79 19.42 15.92 1.31
C LEU A 79 18.06 15.82 0.60
N THR A 80 17.24 16.87 0.64
CA THR A 80 15.92 16.90 0.00
C THR A 80 15.95 16.53 -1.49
N PRO A 81 16.89 17.02 -2.33
CA PRO A 81 16.90 16.65 -3.75
C PRO A 81 17.14 15.16 -3.99
N ALA A 82 18.00 14.53 -3.18
CA ALA A 82 18.23 13.09 -3.25
C ALA A 82 16.99 12.31 -2.78
N PHE A 83 16.31 12.81 -1.74
CA PHE A 83 15.07 12.23 -1.24
C PHE A 83 13.99 12.20 -2.30
N GLU A 84 13.72 13.35 -2.93
CA GLU A 84 12.68 13.47 -3.95
C GLU A 84 12.96 12.55 -5.14
N LYS A 85 14.23 12.43 -5.54
CA LYS A 85 14.64 11.51 -6.61
C LYS A 85 14.34 10.05 -6.25
N ILE A 86 14.81 9.58 -5.10
CA ILE A 86 14.58 8.20 -4.64
C ILE A 86 13.07 7.94 -4.49
N ALA A 87 12.35 8.89 -3.91
CA ALA A 87 10.92 8.76 -3.70
C ALA A 87 10.14 8.70 -5.03
N ALA A 88 10.56 9.43 -6.06
CA ALA A 88 9.96 9.33 -7.40
C ALA A 88 10.18 7.94 -8.02
N GLU A 89 11.39 7.38 -7.90
CA GLU A 89 11.71 6.03 -8.35
C GLU A 89 10.87 4.98 -7.62
N ARG A 90 10.77 5.06 -6.28
CA ARG A 90 9.93 4.18 -5.46
C ARG A 90 8.45 4.30 -5.81
N LEU A 91 7.94 5.53 -5.95
CA LEU A 91 6.56 5.77 -6.35
C LEU A 91 6.21 5.12 -7.69
N SER A 92 7.11 5.15 -8.68
CA SER A 92 6.90 4.49 -9.97
C SER A 92 6.80 2.96 -9.83
N THR A 93 7.63 2.39 -8.96
CA THR A 93 7.63 0.95 -8.67
C THR A 93 6.35 0.54 -7.95
N VAL A 94 5.96 1.30 -6.92
CA VAL A 94 4.72 1.08 -6.15
C VAL A 94 3.49 1.18 -7.06
N LYS A 95 3.41 2.18 -7.94
CA LYS A 95 2.32 2.28 -8.93
C LYS A 95 2.21 1.02 -9.79
N THR A 96 3.33 0.53 -10.30
CA THR A 96 3.37 -0.69 -11.11
C THR A 96 2.90 -1.91 -10.32
N GLN A 97 3.34 -2.04 -9.06
CA GLN A 97 2.93 -3.13 -8.18
C GLN A 97 1.44 -3.07 -7.83
N LEU A 98 0.90 -1.87 -7.57
CA LEU A 98 -0.52 -1.67 -7.27
C LEU A 98 -1.41 -2.04 -8.47
N VAL A 99 -1.03 -1.64 -9.69
CA VAL A 99 -1.74 -2.02 -10.92
C VAL A 99 -1.74 -3.54 -11.07
N LYS A 100 -0.57 -4.18 -10.95
CA LYS A 100 -0.44 -5.64 -11.04
C LYS A 100 -1.33 -6.35 -10.01
N ARG A 101 -1.30 -5.87 -8.76
CA ARG A 101 -2.13 -6.42 -7.67
C ARG A 101 -3.62 -6.24 -7.95
N GLY A 102 -4.04 -5.08 -8.42
CA GLY A 102 -5.42 -4.82 -8.80
C GLY A 102 -5.90 -5.72 -9.94
N GLU A 103 -5.06 -6.01 -10.92
CA GLU A 103 -5.38 -6.99 -11.97
C GLU A 103 -5.52 -8.42 -11.44
N GLU A 104 -4.58 -8.85 -10.60
CA GLU A 104 -4.58 -10.19 -10.01
C GLU A 104 -5.83 -10.43 -9.14
N GLU A 105 -6.16 -9.46 -8.27
CA GLU A 105 -7.34 -9.53 -7.42
C GLU A 105 -8.65 -9.43 -8.23
N ALA A 106 -8.70 -8.60 -9.27
CA ALA A 106 -9.86 -8.52 -10.16
C ALA A 106 -10.10 -9.83 -10.92
N ARG A 107 -9.05 -10.49 -11.44
CA ARG A 107 -9.17 -11.81 -12.08
C ARG A 107 -9.63 -12.89 -11.10
N SER A 108 -9.14 -12.84 -9.86
CA SER A 108 -9.57 -13.75 -8.80
C SER A 108 -11.06 -13.56 -8.49
N LEU A 109 -11.50 -12.30 -8.39
CA LEU A 109 -12.90 -11.95 -8.18
C LEU A 109 -13.80 -12.40 -9.33
N GLU A 110 -13.39 -12.16 -10.59
CA GLU A 110 -14.10 -12.65 -11.78
C GLU A 110 -14.29 -14.17 -11.74
N SER A 111 -13.24 -14.92 -11.40
CA SER A 111 -13.33 -16.37 -11.28
C SER A 111 -14.29 -16.80 -10.18
N LEU A 112 -14.26 -16.13 -9.01
CA LEU A 112 -15.15 -16.42 -7.90
C LEU A 112 -16.62 -16.16 -8.27
N LEU A 113 -16.91 -15.02 -8.89
CA LEU A 113 -18.27 -14.64 -9.32
C LEU A 113 -18.79 -15.58 -10.41
N ASP A 114 -17.97 -15.96 -11.40
CA ASP A 114 -18.37 -16.92 -12.43
C ASP A 114 -18.63 -18.32 -11.86
N GLN A 115 -17.81 -18.78 -10.90
CA GLN A 115 -18.06 -20.03 -10.18
C GLN A 115 -19.39 -20.00 -9.40
N GLN A 116 -19.69 -18.89 -8.72
CA GLN A 116 -20.96 -18.70 -8.03
C GLN A 116 -22.13 -18.72 -9.02
N ARG A 117 -22.02 -17.99 -10.13
CA ARG A 117 -23.02 -17.95 -11.20
C ARG A 117 -23.29 -19.35 -11.75
N LYS A 118 -22.24 -20.12 -12.06
CA LYS A 118 -22.36 -21.51 -12.54
C LYS A 118 -23.04 -22.43 -11.53
N ARG A 119 -22.71 -22.30 -10.23
CA ARG A 119 -23.34 -23.08 -9.16
C ARG A 119 -24.84 -22.78 -9.04
N ILE A 120 -25.22 -21.50 -9.06
CA ILE A 120 -26.63 -21.09 -8.99
C ILE A 120 -27.38 -21.50 -10.25
N ALA A 121 -26.80 -21.30 -11.44
CA ALA A 121 -27.41 -21.72 -12.71
C ALA A 121 -27.61 -23.24 -12.79
N LYS A 122 -26.66 -24.02 -12.27
CA LYS A 122 -26.80 -25.47 -12.15
C LYS A 122 -27.92 -25.83 -11.17
N ALA A 123 -27.94 -25.24 -9.97
CA ALA A 123 -29.00 -25.46 -8.99
C ALA A 123 -30.39 -25.09 -9.55
N ALA A 124 -30.49 -24.02 -10.33
CA ALA A 124 -31.72 -23.59 -11.00
C ALA A 124 -32.15 -24.52 -12.14
N THR A 125 -31.20 -25.15 -12.85
CA THR A 125 -31.50 -26.15 -13.90
C THR A 125 -31.87 -27.52 -13.30
N ASP A 126 -31.13 -27.94 -12.27
CA ASP A 126 -31.39 -29.17 -11.52
C ASP A 126 -32.69 -29.06 -10.71
N PHE A 127 -33.17 -27.83 -10.45
CA PHE A 127 -34.49 -27.58 -9.92
C PHE A 127 -35.55 -27.93 -10.97
N ASN A 128 -36.06 -29.15 -10.88
CA ASN A 128 -37.15 -29.62 -11.70
C ASN A 128 -38.50 -29.23 -11.06
N PRO A 129 -39.28 -28.30 -11.65
CA PRO A 129 -40.57 -27.88 -11.11
C PRO A 129 -41.61 -29.02 -11.08
N ASN A 130 -41.37 -30.10 -11.83
CA ASN A 130 -42.24 -31.26 -11.95
C ASN A 130 -41.70 -32.50 -11.22
N GLN A 131 -40.55 -32.43 -10.55
CA GLN A 131 -40.03 -33.54 -9.76
C GLN A 131 -40.78 -33.56 -8.41
N LEU A 132 -41.62 -34.59 -8.25
CA LEU A 132 -42.59 -34.76 -7.16
C LEU A 132 -43.78 -33.79 -7.20
N THR A 133 -44.53 -33.77 -8.31
CA THR A 133 -45.93 -33.27 -8.36
C THR A 133 -46.91 -34.20 -7.63
N LEU A 134 -46.50 -34.79 -6.50
CA LEU A 134 -47.41 -35.48 -5.58
C LEU A 134 -47.92 -34.42 -4.60
N ASP A 135 -49.07 -33.84 -4.92
CA ASP A 135 -49.94 -33.08 -4.00
C ASP A 135 -49.30 -31.95 -3.16
N LEU A 136 -48.58 -31.03 -3.79
CA LEU A 136 -48.09 -29.83 -3.10
C LEU A 136 -49.25 -28.94 -2.63
N VAL A 137 -49.22 -28.60 -1.34
CA VAL A 137 -50.12 -27.65 -0.68
C VAL A 137 -49.89 -26.25 -1.30
N PRO A 138 -50.90 -25.36 -1.39
CA PRO A 138 -50.73 -24.04 -2.02
C PRO A 138 -49.57 -23.19 -1.49
N ASP A 139 -49.14 -23.42 -0.24
CA ASP A 139 -48.03 -22.69 0.39
C ASP A 139 -46.67 -23.14 -0.15
N GLU A 140 -46.46 -24.45 -0.32
CA GLU A 140 -45.22 -25.01 -0.89
C GLU A 140 -45.00 -24.61 -2.36
N ARG A 141 -46.08 -24.39 -3.13
CA ARG A 141 -45.96 -23.86 -4.51
C ARG A 141 -45.48 -22.41 -4.51
N ARG A 142 -45.98 -21.59 -3.58
CA ARG A 142 -45.57 -20.19 -3.45
C ARG A 142 -44.11 -20.07 -3.03
N GLU A 143 -43.64 -20.93 -2.12
CA GLU A 143 -42.24 -21.00 -1.72
C GLU A 143 -41.34 -21.36 -2.90
N ARG A 144 -41.69 -22.39 -3.69
CA ARG A 144 -40.93 -22.79 -4.90
C ARG A 144 -40.86 -21.69 -5.97
N GLU A 145 -41.97 -20.99 -6.20
CA GLU A 145 -41.98 -19.84 -7.11
C GLU A 145 -41.17 -18.65 -6.58
N ALA A 146 -41.10 -18.49 -5.26
CA ALA A 146 -40.26 -17.47 -4.63
C ALA A 146 -38.77 -17.82 -4.78
N ASP A 147 -38.40 -19.08 -4.58
CA ASP A 147 -37.03 -19.57 -4.77
C ASP A 147 -36.54 -19.38 -6.20
N ARG A 148 -37.37 -19.74 -7.20
CA ARG A 148 -37.06 -19.50 -8.62
C ARG A 148 -36.82 -18.02 -8.90
N ARG A 149 -37.74 -17.15 -8.46
CA ARG A 149 -37.62 -15.70 -8.66
C ARG A 149 -36.38 -15.14 -7.96
N HIS A 150 -36.05 -15.66 -6.78
CA HIS A 150 -34.86 -15.28 -6.03
C HIS A 150 -33.58 -15.65 -6.79
N TRP A 151 -33.50 -16.85 -7.36
CA TRP A 151 -32.35 -17.27 -8.17
C TRP A 151 -32.21 -16.47 -9.46
N GLU A 152 -33.30 -16.20 -10.17
CA GLU A 152 -33.30 -15.34 -11.36
C GLU A 152 -32.76 -13.95 -11.03
N SER A 153 -33.28 -13.33 -9.96
CA SER A 153 -32.80 -12.02 -9.49
C SER A 153 -31.32 -12.06 -9.09
N ARG A 154 -30.87 -13.13 -8.40
CA ARG A 154 -29.46 -13.28 -8.00
C ARG A 154 -28.54 -13.48 -9.19
N LEU A 155 -28.96 -14.22 -10.22
CA LEU A 155 -28.19 -14.41 -11.45
C LEU A 155 -28.03 -13.09 -12.21
N SER A 156 -29.12 -12.34 -12.41
CA SER A 156 -29.04 -11.02 -13.06
C SER A 156 -28.12 -10.06 -12.30
N ARG A 157 -28.17 -10.09 -10.95
CA ARG A 157 -27.26 -9.31 -10.12
C ARG A 157 -25.81 -9.77 -10.26
N LEU A 158 -25.55 -11.07 -10.30
CA LEU A 158 -24.20 -11.62 -10.51
C LEU A 158 -23.63 -11.24 -11.89
N GLU A 159 -24.47 -11.17 -12.93
CA GLU A 159 -24.05 -10.71 -14.25
C GLU A 159 -23.62 -9.24 -14.24
N GLN A 160 -24.36 -8.38 -13.52
CA GLN A 160 -23.95 -6.99 -13.30
C GLN A 160 -22.66 -6.90 -12.47
N GLU A 161 -22.57 -7.64 -11.36
CA GLU A 161 -21.39 -7.69 -10.50
C GLU A 161 -20.15 -8.17 -11.28
N LEU A 162 -20.30 -9.10 -12.23
CA LEU A 162 -19.19 -9.60 -13.06
C LEU A 162 -18.63 -8.53 -14.01
N LEU A 163 -19.43 -7.53 -14.39
CA LEU A 163 -19.01 -6.41 -15.22
C LEU A 163 -18.39 -5.30 -14.37
N ASP A 164 -19.10 -4.89 -13.32
CA ASP A 164 -18.79 -3.66 -12.59
C ASP A 164 -17.74 -3.88 -11.49
N GLU A 165 -17.85 -4.94 -10.70
CA GLU A 165 -17.00 -5.12 -9.51
C GLU A 165 -15.52 -5.33 -9.83
N PRO A 166 -15.13 -6.13 -10.84
CA PRO A 166 -13.72 -6.24 -11.23
C PRO A 166 -13.13 -4.92 -11.70
N GLN A 167 -13.91 -4.11 -12.42
CA GLN A 167 -13.48 -2.78 -12.84
C GLN A 167 -13.31 -1.85 -11.64
N ARG A 168 -14.31 -1.78 -10.76
CA ARG A 168 -14.24 -0.98 -9.52
C ARG A 168 -13.04 -1.37 -8.65
N LEU A 169 -12.72 -2.67 -8.60
CA LEU A 169 -11.55 -3.15 -7.86
C LEU A 169 -10.25 -2.65 -8.48
N ARG A 170 -10.09 -2.71 -9.81
CA ARG A 170 -8.92 -2.13 -10.50
C ARG A 170 -8.79 -0.63 -10.23
N GLU A 171 -9.89 0.10 -10.31
CA GLU A 171 -9.93 1.54 -10.03
C GLU A 171 -9.57 1.87 -8.57
N SER A 172 -9.86 0.99 -7.63
CA SER A 172 -9.49 1.19 -6.22
C SER A 172 -7.98 1.23 -5.99
N TYR A 173 -7.20 0.54 -6.84
CA TYR A 173 -5.73 0.51 -6.78
C TYR A 173 -5.06 1.66 -7.55
N GLU A 174 -5.84 2.51 -8.23
CA GLU A 174 -5.33 3.66 -8.95
C GLU A 174 -4.79 4.72 -7.97
N VAL A 175 -3.52 5.12 -8.16
CA VAL A 175 -2.89 6.16 -7.36
C VAL A 175 -3.41 7.53 -7.79
N ARG A 176 -4.12 8.21 -6.87
CA ARG A 176 -4.67 9.56 -7.08
C ARG A 176 -3.79 10.65 -6.52
N ALA A 177 -3.09 10.38 -5.43
CA ALA A 177 -2.20 11.34 -4.79
C ALA A 177 -1.04 10.63 -4.10
N HIS A 178 0.03 11.37 -3.84
CA HIS A 178 1.11 10.95 -2.97
C HIS A 178 1.59 12.13 -2.14
N ARG A 179 2.21 11.85 -1.00
CA ARG A 179 2.75 12.84 -0.09
C ARG A 179 4.12 12.41 0.39
N LEU A 180 5.06 13.34 0.33
CA LEU A 180 6.41 13.21 0.86
C LEU A 180 6.53 14.06 2.12
N GLU A 181 7.01 13.46 3.20
CA GLU A 181 7.21 14.16 4.47
C GLU A 181 8.59 13.85 5.06
N PRO A 182 9.39 14.85 5.44
CA PRO A 182 10.55 14.60 6.30
C PRO A 182 10.05 14.18 7.69
N VAL A 183 10.45 12.99 8.14
CA VAL A 183 10.01 12.44 9.44
C VAL A 183 11.02 12.74 10.54
N GLY A 184 12.31 12.73 10.19
CA GLY A 184 13.37 12.99 11.16
C GLY A 184 14.75 12.87 10.58
N LEU A 185 15.72 13.37 11.35
CA LEU A 185 17.14 13.31 11.04
C LEU A 185 17.85 12.68 12.23
N VAL A 186 18.81 11.81 11.94
CA VAL A 186 19.58 11.08 12.95
C VAL A 186 21.05 11.31 12.66
N TYR A 187 21.79 11.67 13.69
CA TYR A 187 23.23 11.88 13.63
C TYR A 187 23.92 10.81 14.47
N LEU A 188 24.90 10.12 13.89
CA LEU A 188 25.77 9.22 14.62
C LEU A 188 26.95 10.03 15.13
N TRP A 189 27.03 10.19 16.46
CA TRP A 189 28.08 10.97 17.12
C TRP A 189 29.06 10.05 17.86
N PRO A 190 30.38 10.21 17.68
CA PRO A 190 31.36 9.37 18.36
C PRO A 190 31.40 9.66 19.87
N VAL A 191 31.67 8.63 20.67
CA VAL A 191 31.81 8.75 22.13
C VAL A 191 33.09 9.49 22.52
N SER A 192 34.12 9.40 21.69
CA SER A 192 35.42 10.06 21.85
C SER A 192 35.64 11.08 20.74
N GLY A 193 35.34 12.35 21.04
CA GLY A 193 35.53 13.50 20.16
C GLY A 193 35.52 14.79 20.96
#